data_AF-A0A1V0DG79-F1
#
_entry.id   AF-A0A1V0DG79-F1
#
_cell.length_a   1.000
_cell.length_b   1.000
_cell.length_c   1.000
_cell.angle_alpha   90.00
_cell.angle_beta   90.00
_cell.angle_gamma   90.00
#
_symmetry.space_group_name_H-M   'P 1'
#
loop_
_entity.id
_entity.type
_entity.pdbx_description
1 polymer ?
#
loop_
_entity_poly.entity_id
_entity_poly.type
_entity_poly.pdbx_seq_one_letter_code
_entity_poly.pdbx_strand_id
1 'polypeptide(L)'
;MIRNRFQRIALGLLAGLGLLAGCADPAATPSPDATPSLDAALADGERLYRTHCMSCHGPDGTGGGELAPELAVPVPDLTTLAARHGGTYPLERVLRVIDGRDAVQAHGSRPMPVWWNVFAEEDGRPVPEEEVQRKINELAEYLRSIQVEPPAPAGP
;
A
#
# COMPACT_ATOMS: atom_id res chain seq x y z
N MET A 1 16.12 20.10 -79.13
CA MET A 1 14.76 20.60 -79.41
C MET A 1 13.95 19.44 -79.96
N ILE A 2 12.85 19.04 -79.32
CA ILE A 2 11.56 18.60 -79.91
C ILE A 2 10.66 18.11 -78.77
N ARG A 3 9.42 18.56 -78.87
CA ARG A 3 8.28 18.51 -77.95
C ARG A 3 7.66 17.10 -77.98
N ASN A 4 7.08 16.62 -76.87
CA ASN A 4 5.71 16.14 -76.98
C ASN A 4 4.92 16.21 -75.67
N ARG A 5 3.68 16.67 -75.84
CA ARG A 5 2.66 16.95 -74.85
C ARG A 5 1.66 15.79 -74.80
N PHE A 6 0.79 15.84 -73.80
CA PHE A 6 -0.55 15.24 -73.73
C PHE A 6 -0.62 13.76 -73.29
N GLN A 7 -1.18 13.50 -72.10
CA GLN A 7 -2.60 13.18 -71.93
C GLN A 7 -2.98 12.83 -70.47
N ARG A 8 -4.11 13.41 -70.02
CA ARG A 8 -5.21 12.82 -69.22
C ARG A 8 -4.94 12.48 -67.75
N ILE A 9 -5.45 13.28 -66.80
CA ILE A 9 -6.80 13.17 -66.18
C ILE A 9 -7.11 11.77 -65.66
N ALA A 10 -7.10 11.62 -64.33
CA ALA A 10 -8.01 10.76 -63.59
C ALA A 10 -8.17 11.32 -62.17
N LEU A 11 -9.20 12.14 -61.95
CA LEU A 11 -9.67 12.54 -60.63
C LEU A 11 -10.50 11.37 -60.09
N GLY A 12 -9.87 10.50 -59.32
CA GLY A 12 -10.51 9.38 -58.65
C GLY A 12 -11.03 9.79 -57.27
N LEU A 13 -12.36 9.77 -57.11
CA LEU A 13 -13.04 9.81 -55.82
C LEU A 13 -12.47 8.74 -54.89
N LEU A 14 -11.94 9.15 -53.73
CA LEU A 14 -11.69 8.24 -52.62
C LEU A 14 -12.57 8.61 -51.42
N ALA A 15 -13.47 7.66 -51.18
CA ALA A 15 -14.38 7.46 -50.08
C ALA A 15 -13.89 7.97 -48.72
N GLY A 16 -14.83 8.57 -47.99
CA GLY A 16 -14.67 8.89 -46.58
C GLY A 16 -14.49 7.62 -45.74
N LEU A 17 -13.57 7.71 -44.79
CA LEU A 17 -13.45 6.81 -43.65
C LEU A 17 -13.33 7.70 -42.41
N GLY A 18 -14.45 7.86 -41.70
CA GLY A 18 -14.47 8.57 -40.43
C GLY A 18 -13.74 7.74 -39.37
N LEU A 19 -12.52 8.14 -39.04
CA LEU A 19 -11.86 7.73 -37.80
C LEU A 19 -12.41 8.59 -36.66
N LEU A 20 -13.31 8.03 -35.86
CA LEU A 20 -13.55 8.54 -34.51
C LEU A 20 -12.34 8.16 -33.66
N ALA A 21 -11.30 9.00 -33.71
CA ALA A 21 -10.20 8.96 -32.76
C ALA A 21 -10.76 9.35 -31.38
N GLY A 22 -11.09 8.35 -30.57
CA GLY A 22 -11.30 8.54 -29.15
C GLY A 22 -9.98 8.99 -28.52
N CYS A 23 -9.95 10.19 -27.96
CA CYS A 23 -8.87 10.64 -27.11
C CYS A 23 -8.90 9.79 -25.83
N ALA A 24 -8.08 8.75 -25.77
CA ALA A 24 -7.62 8.22 -24.49
C ALA A 24 -6.41 9.08 -24.11
N ASP A 25 -6.54 9.96 -23.12
CA ASP A 25 -5.43 10.78 -22.60
C ASP A 25 -4.41 9.87 -21.90
N PRO A 26 -3.19 9.68 -22.45
CA PRO A 26 -2.18 8.83 -21.83
C PRO A 26 -1.42 9.57 -20.69
N ALA A 27 -1.99 10.64 -20.13
CA ALA A 27 -1.25 11.65 -19.36
C ALA A 27 -1.93 12.10 -18.06
N ALA A 28 -2.82 11.29 -17.47
CA ALA A 28 -3.21 11.51 -16.07
C ALA A 28 -2.05 11.08 -15.15
N THR A 29 -0.98 11.86 -15.14
CA THR A 29 0.01 11.82 -14.07
C THR A 29 -0.67 12.39 -12.82
N PRO A 30 -0.74 11.63 -11.70
CA PRO A 30 -1.33 12.17 -10.48
C PRO A 30 -0.54 13.41 -10.05
N SER A 31 -1.25 14.50 -9.72
CA SER A 31 -0.64 15.73 -9.22
C SER A 31 0.07 15.46 -7.89
N PRO A 32 1.22 16.09 -7.63
CA PRO A 32 1.95 15.92 -6.36
C PRO A 32 1.15 16.37 -5.13
N ASP A 33 0.10 17.18 -5.32
CA ASP A 33 -0.80 17.64 -4.25
C ASP A 33 -2.06 16.76 -4.08
N ALA A 34 -2.21 15.69 -4.87
CA ALA A 34 -3.35 14.80 -4.73
C ALA A 34 -3.17 13.92 -3.49
N THR A 35 -4.14 13.97 -2.57
CA THR A 35 -4.24 12.99 -1.48
C THR A 35 -4.35 11.59 -2.10
N PRO A 36 -3.55 10.60 -1.64
CA PRO A 36 -3.68 9.23 -2.12
C PRO A 36 -5.10 8.71 -1.96
N SER A 37 -5.57 7.91 -2.92
CA SER A 37 -6.83 7.18 -2.73
C SER A 37 -6.66 6.14 -1.61
N LEU A 38 -7.77 5.73 -1.01
CA LEU A 38 -7.75 4.65 -0.01
C LEU A 38 -7.12 3.38 -0.58
N ASP A 39 -7.46 3.00 -1.81
CA ASP A 39 -6.88 1.82 -2.46
C ASP A 39 -5.37 1.91 -2.63
N ALA A 40 -4.85 3.09 -2.98
CA ALA A 40 -3.40 3.31 -3.08
C ALA A 40 -2.73 3.19 -1.70
N ALA A 41 -3.32 3.82 -0.68
CA ALA A 41 -2.82 3.75 0.68
C ALA A 41 -2.81 2.29 1.22
N LEU A 42 -3.84 1.51 0.91
CA LEU A 42 -3.91 0.09 1.29
C LEU A 42 -2.85 -0.75 0.57
N ALA A 43 -2.64 -0.52 -0.74
CA ALA A 43 -1.62 -1.21 -1.51
C ALA A 43 -0.19 -0.90 -1.01
N ASP A 44 0.07 0.36 -0.65
CA ASP A 44 1.35 0.77 -0.08
C ASP A 44 1.55 0.22 1.34
N GLY A 45 0.50 0.24 2.17
CA GLY A 45 0.50 -0.39 3.48
C GLY A 45 0.75 -1.90 3.42
N GLU A 46 0.13 -2.61 2.46
CA GLU A 46 0.39 -4.04 2.22
C GLU A 46 1.85 -4.29 1.83
N ARG A 47 2.41 -3.49 0.92
CA ARG A 47 3.82 -3.59 0.53
C ARG A 47 4.75 -3.42 1.73
N LEU A 48 4.50 -2.42 2.57
CA LEU A 48 5.27 -2.19 3.80
C LEU A 48 5.14 -3.38 4.74
N TYR A 49 3.92 -3.90 4.95
CA TYR A 49 3.67 -5.07 5.78
C TYR A 49 4.45 -6.30 5.30
N ARG A 50 4.39 -6.61 4.01
CA ARG A 50 5.08 -7.76 3.42
C ARG A 50 6.59 -7.63 3.50
N THR A 51 7.13 -6.42 3.40
CA THR A 51 8.58 -6.19 3.45
C THR A 51 9.12 -6.30 4.87
N HIS A 52 8.36 -5.81 5.85
CA HIS A 52 8.88 -5.55 7.19
C HIS A 52 8.26 -6.41 8.29
N CYS A 53 6.97 -6.73 8.19
CA CYS A 53 6.20 -7.35 9.28
C CYS A 53 5.99 -8.85 9.10
N MET A 54 5.86 -9.31 7.86
CA MET A 54 5.53 -10.69 7.47
C MET A 54 6.44 -11.76 8.06
N SER A 55 7.75 -11.50 8.21
CA SER A 55 8.69 -12.50 8.71
C SER A 55 8.36 -12.97 10.12
N CYS A 56 7.74 -12.11 10.95
CA CYS A 56 7.26 -12.47 12.28
C CYS A 56 5.74 -12.70 12.30
N HIS A 57 4.95 -11.80 11.71
CA HIS A 57 3.49 -11.82 11.80
C HIS A 57 2.80 -12.72 10.76
N GLY A 58 3.56 -13.30 9.81
CA GLY A 58 3.02 -14.12 8.74
C GLY A 58 2.47 -13.29 7.57
N PRO A 59 2.28 -13.88 6.39
CA PRO A 59 1.73 -13.18 5.22
C PRO A 59 0.27 -12.76 5.41
N ASP A 60 -0.47 -13.43 6.29
CA ASP A 60 -1.89 -13.21 6.58
C ASP A 60 -2.13 -12.43 7.89
N GLY A 61 -1.08 -12.05 8.62
CA GLY A 61 -1.22 -11.33 9.88
C GLY A 61 -1.55 -12.20 11.09
N THR A 62 -1.62 -13.53 10.95
CA THR A 62 -2.10 -14.41 12.03
C THR A 62 -1.03 -14.76 13.08
N GLY A 63 0.19 -14.26 12.91
CA GLY A 63 1.34 -14.56 13.78
C GLY A 63 2.18 -15.77 13.34
N GLY A 64 1.86 -16.37 12.18
CA GLY A 64 2.53 -17.55 11.63
C GLY A 64 3.77 -17.26 10.77
N GLY A 65 4.54 -16.21 11.07
CA GLY A 65 5.74 -15.87 10.31
C GLY A 65 6.87 -16.89 10.48
N GLU A 66 7.79 -16.95 9.51
CA GLU A 66 8.95 -17.86 9.53
C GLU A 66 9.81 -17.71 10.79
N LEU A 67 9.92 -16.50 11.34
CA LEU A 67 10.67 -16.21 12.56
C LEU A 67 9.86 -16.47 13.83
N ALA A 68 8.54 -16.66 13.75
CA ALA A 68 7.69 -16.82 14.93
C ALA A 68 8.11 -17.97 15.87
N PRO A 69 8.57 -19.15 15.38
CA PRO A 69 9.04 -20.23 16.25
C PRO A 69 10.32 -19.91 17.04
N GLU A 70 11.13 -18.96 16.55
CA GLU A 70 12.40 -18.56 17.16
C GLU A 70 12.22 -17.53 18.30
N LEU A 71 10.98 -17.09 18.53
CA LEU A 71 10.60 -16.07 19.51
C LEU A 71 10.04 -16.73 20.78
N ALA A 72 10.53 -16.37 21.97
CA ALA A 72 10.13 -16.96 23.25
C ALA A 72 8.74 -16.55 23.82
N VAL A 73 7.90 -15.84 23.05
CA VAL A 73 6.60 -15.21 23.37
C VAL A 73 5.91 -15.25 22.03
N PRO A 74 4.66 -15.72 22.01
CA PRO A 74 3.87 -15.81 20.80
C PRO A 74 3.79 -14.47 20.07
N VAL A 75 4.00 -14.51 18.76
CA VAL A 75 3.65 -13.38 17.90
C VAL A 75 2.12 -13.27 17.86
N PRO A 76 1.54 -12.09 18.15
CA PRO A 76 0.09 -11.96 18.18
C PRO A 76 -0.49 -12.04 16.77
N ASP A 77 -1.67 -12.64 16.68
CA ASP A 77 -2.57 -12.50 15.54
C ASP A 77 -3.05 -11.05 15.44
N LEU A 78 -2.62 -10.33 14.40
CA LEU A 78 -2.97 -8.95 14.13
C LEU A 78 -4.37 -8.79 13.53
N THR A 79 -4.98 -9.85 13.00
CA THR A 79 -6.32 -9.79 12.39
C THR A 79 -7.44 -9.63 13.42
N THR A 80 -7.15 -9.88 14.70
CA THR A 80 -8.11 -9.85 15.81
C THR A 80 -7.95 -8.65 16.74
N LEU A 81 -7.22 -7.60 16.34
CA LEU A 81 -7.03 -6.39 17.15
C LEU A 81 -8.37 -5.71 17.47
N ALA A 82 -9.26 -5.53 16.50
CA ALA A 82 -10.57 -4.93 16.72
C ALA A 82 -11.42 -5.76 17.70
N ALA A 83 -11.50 -7.08 17.49
CA ALA A 83 -12.24 -7.98 18.38
C ALA A 83 -11.73 -7.93 19.83
N ARG A 84 -10.40 -7.92 20.04
CA ARG A 84 -9.78 -7.80 21.37
C ARG A 84 -10.01 -6.42 22.02
N HIS A 85 -10.41 -5.43 21.24
CA HIS A 85 -10.70 -4.06 21.68
C HIS A 85 -12.19 -3.71 21.54
N GLY A 86 -13.08 -4.66 21.86
CA GLY A 86 -14.52 -4.43 21.91
C GLY A 86 -15.16 -4.16 20.54
N GLY A 87 -14.56 -4.70 19.49
CA GLY A 87 -15.00 -4.51 18.10
C GLY A 87 -14.49 -3.24 17.44
N THR A 88 -13.71 -2.40 18.14
CA THR A 88 -13.15 -1.17 17.59
C THR A 88 -11.66 -1.35 17.32
N TYR A 89 -11.22 -1.03 16.10
CA TYR A 89 -9.79 -1.06 15.76
C TYR A 89 -9.03 0.03 16.53
N PRO A 90 -8.02 -0.33 17.35
CA PRO A 90 -7.37 0.62 18.26
C PRO A 90 -6.26 1.42 17.55
N LEU A 91 -6.65 2.31 16.62
CA LEU A 91 -5.72 3.02 15.73
C LEU A 91 -4.58 3.71 16.48
N GLU A 92 -4.88 4.49 17.52
CA GLU A 92 -3.87 5.27 18.25
C GLU A 92 -2.83 4.36 18.90
N ARG A 93 -3.26 3.22 19.42
CA ARG A 93 -2.36 2.23 20.00
C ARG A 93 -1.49 1.58 18.93
N VAL A 94 -2.06 1.23 17.77
CA VAL A 94 -1.30 0.66 16.66
C VAL A 94 -0.21 1.62 16.19
N LEU A 95 -0.55 2.90 15.98
CA LEU A 95 0.41 3.92 15.58
C LEU A 95 1.57 4.04 16.60
N ARG A 96 1.25 4.12 17.89
CA ARG A 96 2.25 4.20 18.97
C ARG A 96 3.16 2.98 19.05
N VAL A 97 2.63 1.79 18.74
CA VAL A 97 3.43 0.56 18.71
C VAL A 97 4.37 0.57 17.49
N ILE A 98 3.87 0.96 16.32
CA ILE A 98 4.67 0.99 15.08
C ILE A 98 5.81 2.02 15.19
N ASP A 99 5.50 3.23 15.67
CA ASP A 99 6.50 4.29 15.80
C ASP A 99 7.38 4.18 17.06
N GLY A 100 7.15 3.17 17.90
CA GLY A 100 7.96 2.85 19.07
C GLY A 100 7.66 3.64 20.35
N ARG A 101 6.63 4.52 20.36
CA ARG A 101 6.15 5.19 21.59
C ARG A 101 5.59 4.20 22.62
N ASP A 102 5.05 3.08 22.17
CA ASP A 102 4.61 1.95 23.01
C ASP A 102 5.51 0.73 22.75
N ALA A 103 6.34 0.37 23.73
CA ALA A 103 7.19 -0.80 23.62
C ALA A 103 6.37 -2.11 23.64
N VAL A 104 6.58 -2.97 22.64
CA VAL A 104 6.11 -4.35 22.63
C VAL A 104 7.29 -5.27 22.92
N GLN A 105 7.23 -5.95 24.07
CA GLN A 105 8.24 -6.92 24.45
C GLN A 105 7.98 -8.24 23.72
N ALA A 106 8.79 -8.48 22.68
CA ALA A 106 8.74 -9.67 21.85
C ALA A 106 10.13 -10.32 21.74
N HIS A 107 10.91 -10.32 22.84
CA HIS A 107 12.19 -11.02 23.12
C HIS A 107 13.49 -10.23 23.17
N GLY A 108 14.26 -10.50 24.22
CA GLY A 108 15.67 -10.13 24.32
C GLY A 108 15.92 -8.62 24.34
N SER A 109 17.12 -8.20 23.93
CA SER A 109 17.56 -6.80 23.98
C SER A 109 16.97 -5.90 22.89
N ARG A 110 16.11 -6.41 22.01
CA ARG A 110 15.48 -5.62 20.94
C ARG A 110 13.98 -5.94 20.85
N PRO A 111 13.10 -4.96 21.18
CA PRO A 111 11.65 -5.13 20.98
C PRO A 111 11.32 -5.28 19.49
N MET A 112 10.03 -5.45 19.17
CA MET A 112 9.51 -5.06 17.85
C MET A 112 10.23 -3.77 17.42
N PRO A 113 10.88 -3.75 16.24
CA PRO A 113 11.76 -2.65 15.92
C PRO A 113 10.95 -1.37 15.94
N VAL A 114 11.60 -0.28 16.35
CA VAL A 114 11.03 1.05 16.22
C VAL A 114 10.96 1.34 14.72
N TRP A 115 9.83 1.04 14.08
CA TRP A 115 9.71 1.08 12.62
C TRP A 115 9.90 2.49 12.06
N TRP A 116 9.67 3.52 12.89
CA TRP A 116 10.10 4.88 12.60
C TRP A 116 11.57 4.93 12.14
N ASN A 117 12.49 4.29 12.85
CA ASN A 117 13.92 4.30 12.50
C ASN A 117 14.20 3.52 11.21
N VAL A 118 13.39 2.49 10.92
CA VAL A 118 13.50 1.70 9.69
C VAL A 118 13.02 2.50 8.49
N PHE A 119 11.97 3.30 8.66
CA PHE A 119 11.36 4.10 7.60
C PHE A 119 12.01 5.47 7.42
N ALA A 120 12.73 5.96 8.43
CA ALA A 120 13.43 7.24 8.41
C ALA A 120 14.71 7.22 7.56
N GLU A 121 15.17 6.07 7.08
CA GLU A 121 16.31 5.95 6.18
C GLU A 121 15.97 5.03 4.98
N GLU A 122 16.24 5.51 3.77
CA GLU A 122 16.07 4.76 2.53
C GLU A 122 17.32 4.96 1.65
N ASP A 123 17.95 3.86 1.23
CA ASP A 123 19.22 3.86 0.48
C ASP A 123 20.33 4.71 1.13
N GLY A 124 20.40 4.69 2.47
CA GLY A 124 21.37 5.45 3.25
C GLY A 124 21.12 6.97 3.27
N ARG A 125 19.91 7.41 2.91
CA ARG A 125 19.50 8.82 2.96
C ARG A 125 18.33 9.00 3.92
N PRO A 126 18.29 10.12 4.67
CA PRO A 126 17.16 10.41 5.54
C PRO A 126 15.90 10.66 4.71
N VAL A 127 14.80 10.05 5.14
CA VAL A 127 13.46 10.26 4.61
C VAL A 127 12.79 11.40 5.38
N PRO A 128 12.09 12.34 4.73
CA PRO A 128 11.37 13.40 5.44
C PRO A 128 10.35 12.84 6.44
N GLU A 129 10.26 13.44 7.63
CA GLU A 129 9.38 12.95 8.71
C GLU A 129 7.91 12.80 8.29
N GLU A 130 7.41 13.69 7.43
CA GLU A 130 6.05 13.62 6.88
C GLU A 130 5.83 12.35 6.04
N GLU A 131 6.85 11.95 5.28
CA GLU A 131 6.81 10.70 4.53
C GLU A 131 6.89 9.47 5.43
N VAL A 132 7.73 9.51 6.47
CA VAL A 132 7.78 8.46 7.49
C VAL A 132 6.40 8.29 8.14
N GLN A 133 5.78 9.41 8.54
CA GLN A 133 4.45 9.39 9.14
C GLN A 133 3.39 8.87 8.16
N ARG A 134 3.47 9.22 6.88
CA ARG A 134 2.58 8.69 5.85
C ARG A 134 2.70 7.17 5.72
N LYS A 135 3.93 6.63 5.63
CA LYS A 135 4.19 5.17 5.58
C LYS A 135 3.59 4.45 6.80
N ILE A 136 3.74 5.04 8.00
CA ILE A 136 3.17 4.48 9.23
C ILE A 136 1.63 4.48 9.20
N ASN A 137 1.02 5.55 8.69
CA ASN A 137 -0.44 5.64 8.56
C ASN A 137 -0.97 4.62 7.54
N GLU A 138 -0.34 4.49 6.39
CA GLU A 138 -0.68 3.50 5.35
C GLU A 138 -0.59 2.07 5.90
N LEU A 139 0.46 1.75 6.64
CA LEU A 139 0.59 0.46 7.32
C LEU A 139 -0.52 0.23 8.35
N ALA A 140 -0.87 1.25 9.15
CA ALA A 140 -1.94 1.15 10.13
C ALA A 140 -3.33 0.98 9.49
N GLU A 141 -3.57 1.58 8.32
CA GLU A 141 -4.79 1.41 7.53
C GLU A 141 -4.85 0.02 6.89
N TYR A 142 -3.73 -0.50 6.38
CA TYR A 142 -3.66 -1.89 5.93
C TYR A 142 -4.00 -2.86 7.06
N LEU A 143 -3.41 -2.68 8.25
CA LEU A 143 -3.72 -3.49 9.42
C LEU A 143 -5.21 -3.37 9.83
N ARG A 144 -5.85 -2.22 9.63
CA ARG A 144 -7.30 -2.08 9.83
C ARG A 144 -8.09 -2.89 8.81
N SER A 145 -7.66 -2.90 7.55
CA SER A 145 -8.37 -3.58 6.46
C SER A 145 -8.40 -5.11 6.61
N ILE A 146 -7.40 -5.69 7.29
CA ILE A 146 -7.30 -7.15 7.53
C ILE A 146 -7.98 -7.61 8.83
N GLN A 147 -8.72 -6.73 9.52
CA GLN A 147 -9.44 -7.14 10.72
C GLN A 147 -10.58 -8.09 10.37
N VAL A 148 -10.65 -9.23 11.04
CA VAL A 148 -11.83 -10.09 10.99
C VAL A 148 -12.95 -9.46 11.81
N GLU A 149 -14.18 -9.49 11.27
CA GLU A 149 -15.34 -9.00 12.00
C GLU A 149 -15.47 -9.77 13.33
N PRO A 150 -15.72 -9.09 14.46
CA PRO A 150 -16.00 -9.78 15.71
C PRO A 150 -17.21 -10.70 15.50
N PRO A 151 -17.25 -11.90 16.09
CA PRO A 151 -18.46 -12.71 16.06
C PRO A 151 -19.63 -11.88 16.57
N ALA A 152 -20.76 -11.90 15.85
CA ALA A 152 -21.97 -11.18 16.25
C ALA A 152 -22.29 -11.50 17.72
N PRO A 153 -22.74 -10.52 18.53
CA PRO A 153 -23.09 -10.79 19.91
C PRO A 153 -24.08 -11.93 19.96
N ALA A 154 -23.84 -12.92 20.82
CA ALA A 154 -24.85 -13.92 21.12
C ALA A 154 -26.12 -13.15 21.55
N GLY A 155 -27.24 -13.43 20.88
CA GLY A 155 -28.52 -12.81 21.20
C GLY A 155 -28.89 -12.99 22.68
N PRO A 156 -29.86 -12.21 23.17
CA PRO A 156 -30.27 -12.23 24.57
C PRO A 156 -30.69 -13.63 25.06
#